data_AF-A0A8T2PPD1-F1
#
_entry.id   AF-A0A8T2PPD1-F1
#
_cell.length_a   1.000
_cell.length_b   1.000
_cell.length_c   1.000
_cell.angle_alpha   90.00
_cell.angle_beta   90.00
_cell.angle_gamma   90.00
#
_symmetry.space_group_name_H-M   'P 1'
#
loop_
_entity.id
_entity.type
_entity.pdbx_description
1 polymer ?
#
loop_
_entity_poly.entity_id
_entity_poly.type
_entity_poly.pdbx_seq_one_letter_code
_entity_poly.pdbx_strand_id
1 'polypeptide(L)'
;MAASICRAGKAVGRVLAKTRSPVLSLRQGRASVSYAQSLLGAPETRITTLENGLRIATEESGHPTCTVGLWIGCGSRYENERNNGAGFFLEHMAFKGTKKLPQSALEQEVESMGAHLSAYTSQEVEGNLQDVTLTREDLVEFISTHYKAPRMVLAAAGGVNHGELVDLAKQHFSDLSFEYEGDAVPVLSPCRFTGSEILMRDDAMPLAHIAIAVEGTSVTNPDIVTLMVANAIIGSYDITFGGGKNLSSRLARKAVEGKLCHSFQAFHSSYSDTGLLGIYFVADKHHIEDMMHWAQNQWSVSD
;
A
#
# COMPACT_ATOMS: atom_id res chain seq x y z
N MET A 1 -1.23 -88.18 -6.01
CA MET A 1 -0.40 -89.32 -6.45
C MET A 1 0.99 -88.79 -6.77
N ALA A 2 2.03 -89.38 -6.15
CA ALA A 2 3.48 -89.28 -6.40
C ALA A 2 4.13 -87.89 -6.51
N ALA A 3 4.83 -87.37 -5.49
CA ALA A 3 6.18 -87.72 -4.99
C ALA A 3 7.34 -87.25 -5.89
N SER A 4 8.19 -86.36 -5.38
CA SER A 4 9.59 -86.74 -5.08
C SER A 4 10.33 -85.67 -4.27
N ILE A 5 11.13 -86.15 -3.33
CA ILE A 5 12.00 -85.44 -2.40
C ILE A 5 13.40 -85.38 -3.01
N CYS A 6 14.12 -84.26 -2.87
CA CYS A 6 15.58 -84.29 -2.85
C CYS A 6 16.13 -83.20 -1.92
N ARG A 7 16.89 -83.65 -0.92
CA ARG A 7 17.68 -82.85 0.05
C ARG A 7 19.16 -83.11 -0.24
N ALA A 8 19.96 -82.05 -0.33
CA ALA A 8 21.40 -81.92 -0.01
C ALA A 8 21.96 -80.74 -0.83
N GLY A 9 22.78 -79.80 -0.36
CA GLY A 9 23.45 -79.58 0.92
C GLY A 9 24.40 -78.37 0.77
N LYS A 10 24.88 -77.88 1.92
CA LYS A 10 26.06 -77.01 2.16
C LYS A 10 26.07 -75.56 1.60
N ALA A 11 25.86 -74.65 2.56
CA ALA A 11 26.70 -73.50 2.89
C ALA A 11 27.21 -72.59 1.76
N VAL A 12 26.57 -71.43 1.62
CA VAL A 12 27.23 -70.19 1.20
C VAL A 12 26.72 -69.07 2.11
N GLY A 13 27.62 -68.50 2.90
CA GLY A 13 27.32 -67.35 3.75
C GLY A 13 26.94 -66.13 2.91
N ARG A 14 25.88 -65.44 3.31
CA ARG A 14 25.58 -64.08 2.83
C ARG A 14 25.50 -63.15 4.03
N VAL A 15 26.47 -62.25 4.06
CA VAL A 15 26.55 -61.06 4.91
C VAL A 15 25.29 -60.23 4.71
N LEU A 16 24.49 -60.07 5.76
CA LEU A 16 23.39 -59.11 5.82
C LEU A 16 23.97 -57.70 5.96
N ALA A 17 24.17 -57.02 4.82
CA ALA A 17 24.40 -55.59 4.82
C ALA A 17 23.08 -54.88 5.17
N LYS A 18 23.01 -54.33 6.39
CA LYS A 18 21.97 -53.37 6.79
C LYS A 18 22.16 -52.08 5.99
N THR A 19 21.44 -51.92 4.89
CA THR A 19 21.27 -50.63 4.22
C THR A 19 20.40 -49.73 5.10
N ARG A 20 21.05 -48.86 5.88
CA ARG A 20 20.39 -47.71 6.51
C ARG A 20 20.10 -46.70 5.42
N SER A 21 18.83 -46.45 5.13
CA SER A 21 18.39 -45.30 4.33
C SER A 21 18.91 -44.01 4.98
N PRO A 22 19.49 -43.05 4.25
CA PRO A 22 19.85 -41.79 4.85
C PRO A 22 18.56 -41.02 5.10
N VAL A 23 18.24 -40.80 6.38
CA VAL A 23 17.28 -39.78 6.77
C VAL A 23 17.91 -38.45 6.39
N LEU A 24 17.44 -37.87 5.29
CA LEU A 24 17.72 -36.48 4.93
C LEU A 24 17.13 -35.61 6.05
N SER A 25 17.93 -35.29 7.07
CA SER A 25 17.59 -34.18 7.95
C SER A 25 17.69 -32.92 7.10
N LEU A 26 16.54 -32.39 6.69
CA LEU A 26 16.43 -31.01 6.22
C LEU A 26 16.97 -30.13 7.35
N ARG A 27 18.25 -29.76 7.27
CA ARG A 27 18.75 -28.58 7.97
C ARG A 27 17.94 -27.43 7.39
N GLN A 28 16.90 -27.00 8.11
CA GLN A 28 16.34 -25.67 7.94
C GLN A 28 17.50 -24.70 8.19
N GLY A 29 18.17 -24.28 7.12
CA GLY A 29 19.01 -23.11 7.14
C GLY A 29 18.10 -21.93 7.43
N ARG A 30 17.89 -21.60 8.70
CA ARG A 30 17.36 -20.31 9.12
C ARG A 30 18.43 -19.26 8.84
N ALA A 31 18.58 -18.86 7.59
CA ALA A 31 19.09 -17.55 7.29
C ALA A 31 17.90 -16.58 7.32
N SER A 32 17.35 -16.33 8.51
CA SER A 32 16.56 -15.12 8.71
C SER A 32 17.56 -13.99 8.72
N VAL A 33 17.75 -13.33 7.56
CA VAL A 33 18.49 -12.07 7.50
C VAL A 33 17.79 -11.13 8.48
N SER A 34 18.51 -10.63 9.48
CA SER A 34 17.92 -9.63 10.38
C SER A 34 17.60 -8.38 9.59
N TYR A 35 16.54 -7.65 9.97
CA TYR A 35 16.19 -6.38 9.32
C TYR A 35 17.39 -5.43 9.25
N ALA A 36 18.19 -5.38 10.32
CA ALA A 36 19.43 -4.59 10.36
C ALA A 36 20.46 -5.04 9.30
N GLN A 37 20.58 -6.34 9.01
CA GLN A 37 21.48 -6.82 7.95
C GLN A 37 20.97 -6.52 6.55
N SER A 38 19.65 -6.47 6.34
CA SER A 38 19.05 -6.05 5.06
C SER A 38 19.30 -4.58 4.75
N LEU A 39 19.48 -3.73 5.77
CA LEU A 39 19.74 -2.30 5.63
C LEU A 39 21.21 -1.94 5.38
N LEU A 40 22.15 -2.88 5.54
CA LEU A 40 23.60 -2.61 5.44
C LEU A 40 24.07 -2.10 4.06
N GLY A 41 23.21 -2.13 3.04
CA GLY A 41 23.50 -1.62 1.69
C GLY A 41 22.64 -0.43 1.25
N ALA A 42 21.72 0.05 2.10
CA ALA A 42 20.89 1.23 1.80
C ALA A 42 21.60 2.52 2.24
N PRO A 43 21.44 3.64 1.52
CA PRO A 43 21.98 4.92 1.96
C PRO A 43 21.28 5.38 3.25
N GLU A 44 22.01 6.09 4.10
CA GLU A 44 21.44 6.62 5.34
C GLU A 44 20.45 7.77 5.04
N THR A 45 19.24 7.67 5.59
CA THR A 45 18.29 8.78 5.56
C THR A 45 18.68 9.84 6.57
N ARG A 46 19.11 11.01 6.09
CA ARG A 46 19.44 12.17 6.95
C ARG A 46 18.21 13.05 7.13
N ILE A 47 17.92 13.42 8.36
CA ILE A 47 16.75 14.24 8.71
C ILE A 47 17.23 15.50 9.45
N THR A 48 16.81 16.66 8.95
CA THR A 48 17.00 17.96 9.61
C THR A 48 15.64 18.63 9.82
N THR A 49 15.43 19.25 10.98
CA THR A 49 14.22 20.03 11.26
C THR A 49 14.59 21.50 11.33
N LEU A 50 13.89 22.34 10.57
CA LEU A 50 14.05 23.80 10.61
C LEU A 50 13.39 24.39 11.86
N GLU A 51 13.73 25.64 12.19
CA GLU A 51 13.18 26.34 13.36
C GLU A 51 11.65 26.49 13.32
N ASN A 52 11.06 26.60 12.13
CA ASN A 52 9.61 26.65 11.92
C ASN A 52 8.92 25.27 11.94
N GLY A 53 9.66 24.19 12.21
CA GLY A 53 9.14 22.83 12.31
C GLY A 53 9.06 22.06 10.98
N LEU A 54 9.43 22.66 9.85
CA LEU A 54 9.54 21.93 8.57
C LEU A 54 10.62 20.85 8.68
N ARG A 55 10.28 19.62 8.32
CA ARG A 55 11.21 18.49 8.30
C ARG A 55 11.77 18.29 6.89
N ILE A 56 13.07 18.03 6.80
CA ILE A 56 13.79 17.80 5.55
C ILE A 56 14.45 16.43 5.67
N ALA A 57 14.10 15.50 4.77
CA ALA A 57 14.64 14.15 4.75
C ALA A 57 15.33 13.90 3.40
N THR A 58 16.54 13.36 3.41
CA THR A 58 17.29 13.07 2.18
C THR A 58 17.90 11.68 2.21
N GLU A 59 17.89 11.00 1.07
CA GLU A 59 18.65 9.79 0.82
C GLU A 59 19.57 9.99 -0.39
N GLU A 60 20.87 10.13 -0.13
CA GLU A 60 21.88 10.42 -1.16
C GLU A 60 22.40 9.11 -1.76
N SER A 61 22.14 8.88 -3.05
CA SER A 61 22.54 7.65 -3.75
C SER A 61 23.59 7.89 -4.84
N GLY A 62 24.00 9.15 -5.08
CA GLY A 62 24.99 9.51 -6.10
C GLY A 62 24.53 9.30 -7.55
N HIS A 63 23.24 9.05 -7.78
CA HIS A 63 22.67 8.94 -9.11
C HIS A 63 22.63 10.31 -9.82
N PRO A 64 22.68 10.35 -11.17
CA PRO A 64 22.63 11.62 -11.92
C PRO A 64 21.23 12.27 -11.90
N THR A 65 20.21 11.54 -11.46
CA THR A 65 18.84 12.02 -11.33
C THR A 65 18.43 12.09 -9.87
N CYS A 66 17.46 12.92 -9.57
CA CYS A 66 16.85 13.01 -8.25
C CYS A 66 15.33 13.16 -8.34
N THR A 67 14.67 12.91 -7.21
CA THR A 67 13.27 13.26 -7.01
C THR A 67 13.17 14.05 -5.72
N VAL A 68 12.47 15.18 -5.78
CA VAL A 68 12.17 16.03 -4.62
C VAL A 68 10.67 16.16 -4.53
N GLY A 69 10.12 15.90 -3.35
CA GLY A 69 8.69 15.96 -3.09
C GLY A 69 8.39 16.69 -1.79
N LEU A 70 7.34 17.51 -1.80
CA LEU A 70 6.78 18.11 -0.60
C LEU A 70 5.55 17.31 -0.17
N TRP A 71 5.63 16.71 1.01
CA TRP A 71 4.57 15.91 1.59
C TRP A 71 3.88 16.72 2.67
N ILE A 72 2.56 16.85 2.56
CA ILE A 72 1.74 17.62 3.49
C ILE A 72 0.84 16.63 4.22
N GLY A 73 0.87 16.65 5.55
CA GLY A 73 0.00 15.83 6.40
C GLY A 73 -1.45 16.36 6.41
N CYS A 74 -2.05 16.54 5.23
CA CYS A 74 -3.41 16.99 5.00
C CYS A 74 -4.04 16.16 3.87
N GLY A 75 -5.35 16.06 3.87
CA GLY A 75 -6.16 15.34 2.89
C GLY A 75 -7.63 15.60 3.19
N SER A 76 -8.54 14.95 2.47
CA SER A 76 -9.96 15.29 2.59
C SER A 76 -10.57 14.96 3.96
N ARG A 77 -9.88 14.15 4.79
CA ARG A 77 -10.24 13.96 6.21
C ARG A 77 -10.27 15.25 7.03
N TYR A 78 -9.52 16.26 6.59
CA TYR A 78 -9.47 17.58 7.21
C TYR A 78 -10.48 18.56 6.58
N GLU A 79 -11.28 18.11 5.63
CA GLU A 79 -12.39 18.89 5.07
C GLU A 79 -13.60 18.84 6.00
N ASN A 80 -14.54 19.72 5.71
CA ASN A 80 -15.84 19.82 6.34
C ASN A 80 -16.92 19.90 5.25
N GLU A 81 -18.18 19.92 5.64
CA GLU A 81 -19.31 19.95 4.69
C GLU A 81 -19.27 21.14 3.71
N ARG A 82 -18.60 22.25 4.06
CA ARG A 82 -18.51 23.44 3.21
C ARG A 82 -17.38 23.38 2.19
N ASN A 83 -16.25 22.79 2.55
CA ASN A 83 -15.06 22.73 1.70
C ASN A 83 -14.75 21.30 1.21
N ASN A 84 -15.76 20.43 1.21
CA ASN A 84 -15.65 19.07 0.69
C ASN A 84 -15.21 19.09 -0.79
N GLY A 85 -14.12 18.39 -1.11
CA GLY A 85 -13.46 18.39 -2.41
C GLY A 85 -12.33 19.41 -2.56
N ALA A 86 -12.01 20.21 -1.54
CA ALA A 86 -10.93 21.20 -1.59
C ALA A 86 -9.56 20.57 -1.87
N GLY A 87 -9.22 19.42 -1.26
CA GLY A 87 -7.96 18.72 -1.49
C GLY A 87 -7.80 18.27 -2.94
N PHE A 88 -8.83 17.64 -3.50
CA PHE A 88 -8.85 17.24 -4.91
C PHE A 88 -8.77 18.43 -5.86
N PHE A 89 -9.48 19.51 -5.55
CA PHE A 89 -9.44 20.71 -6.38
C PHE A 89 -8.06 21.38 -6.32
N LEU A 90 -7.43 21.45 -5.14
CA LEU A 90 -6.09 22.00 -4.96
C LEU A 90 -5.02 21.21 -5.72
N GLU A 91 -5.16 19.88 -5.82
CA GLU A 91 -4.30 19.03 -6.65
C GLU A 91 -4.32 19.47 -8.12
N HIS A 92 -5.51 19.70 -8.68
CA HIS A 92 -5.66 20.14 -10.07
C HIS A 92 -5.14 21.57 -10.30
N MET A 93 -5.15 22.39 -9.25
CA MET A 93 -4.68 23.77 -9.28
C MET A 93 -3.18 23.90 -8.99
N ALA A 94 -2.52 22.86 -8.47
CA ALA A 94 -1.14 22.91 -8.00
C ALA A 94 -0.15 23.44 -9.05
N PHE A 95 -0.42 23.15 -10.34
CA PHE A 95 0.45 23.55 -11.45
C PHE A 95 -0.19 24.56 -12.42
N LYS A 96 -1.30 25.22 -12.05
CA LYS A 96 -1.96 26.24 -12.89
C LYS A 96 -1.33 27.64 -12.82
N GLY A 97 -0.07 27.70 -12.39
CA GLY A 97 0.71 28.93 -12.26
C GLY A 97 0.66 29.53 -10.86
N THR A 98 1.53 30.51 -10.65
CA THR A 98 1.70 31.27 -9.41
C THR A 98 1.61 32.76 -9.70
N LYS A 99 1.66 33.60 -8.65
CA LYS A 99 1.72 35.07 -8.82
C LYS A 99 2.95 35.53 -9.61
N LYS A 100 4.05 34.76 -9.60
CA LYS A 100 5.32 35.11 -10.23
C LYS A 100 5.49 34.47 -11.61
N LEU A 101 4.94 33.27 -11.80
CA LEU A 101 5.10 32.47 -13.02
C LEU A 101 3.73 32.04 -13.54
N PRO A 102 3.29 32.50 -14.73
CA PRO A 102 2.06 31.99 -15.35
C PRO A 102 2.22 30.52 -15.74
N GLN A 103 1.10 29.81 -15.90
CA GLN A 103 1.07 28.36 -16.17
C GLN A 103 2.00 27.95 -17.33
N SER A 104 1.90 28.62 -18.49
CA SER A 104 2.68 28.26 -19.68
C SER A 104 4.18 28.44 -19.48
N ALA A 105 4.59 29.47 -18.73
CA ALA A 105 6.00 29.69 -18.43
C ALA A 105 6.52 28.63 -17.45
N LEU A 106 5.72 28.25 -16.45
CA LEU A 106 6.05 27.19 -15.50
C LEU A 106 6.23 25.84 -16.21
N GLU A 107 5.28 25.47 -17.08
CA GLU A 107 5.33 24.22 -17.86
C GLU A 107 6.57 24.20 -18.77
N GLN A 108 6.84 25.30 -19.48
CA GLN A 108 8.00 25.40 -20.36
C GLN A 108 9.33 25.32 -19.61
N GLU A 109 9.45 25.94 -18.44
CA GLU A 109 10.66 25.91 -17.62
C GLU A 109 10.95 24.48 -17.14
N VAL A 110 9.92 23.78 -16.66
CA VAL A 110 10.00 22.40 -16.20
C VAL A 110 10.38 21.45 -17.34
N GLU A 111 9.72 21.56 -18.49
CA GLU A 111 10.02 20.74 -19.67
C GLU A 111 11.41 21.02 -20.24
N SER A 112 11.86 22.28 -20.22
CA SER A 112 13.20 22.65 -20.70
C SER A 112 14.32 22.03 -19.85
N MET A 113 14.05 21.73 -18.57
CA MET A 113 14.98 21.00 -17.70
C MET A 113 14.86 19.47 -17.88
N GLY A 114 13.89 18.99 -18.64
CA GLY A 114 13.56 17.56 -18.75
C GLY A 114 12.92 16.99 -17.48
N ALA A 115 12.38 17.85 -16.62
CA ALA A 115 11.72 17.44 -15.38
C ALA A 115 10.25 17.11 -15.63
N HIS A 116 9.66 16.32 -14.73
CA HIS A 116 8.23 16.03 -14.71
C HIS A 116 7.68 16.32 -13.32
N LEU A 117 6.56 17.05 -13.25
CA LEU A 117 5.88 17.36 -12.01
C LEU A 117 4.62 16.53 -11.86
N SER A 118 4.30 16.15 -10.64
CA SER A 118 3.07 15.44 -10.32
C SER A 118 2.62 15.82 -8.93
N ALA A 119 1.31 15.89 -8.76
CA ALA A 119 0.64 16.05 -7.49
C ALA A 119 -0.42 14.97 -7.41
N TYR A 120 -0.65 14.46 -6.22
CA TYR A 120 -1.74 13.54 -5.94
C TYR A 120 -2.18 13.73 -4.50
N THR A 121 -3.47 13.53 -4.26
CA THR A 121 -4.08 13.54 -2.93
C THR A 121 -4.57 12.13 -2.64
N SER A 122 -4.02 11.51 -1.60
CA SER A 122 -4.51 10.19 -1.15
C SER A 122 -5.94 10.29 -0.61
N GLN A 123 -6.69 9.19 -0.68
CA GLN A 123 -8.13 9.12 -0.40
C GLN A 123 -8.62 10.02 0.74
N GLU A 124 -9.44 10.99 0.34
CA GLU A 124 -10.90 11.00 0.53
C GLU A 124 -11.54 11.75 -0.67
N VAL A 125 -11.45 11.22 -1.89
CA VAL A 125 -12.02 11.89 -3.08
C VAL A 125 -13.12 11.04 -3.69
N GLU A 126 -14.34 11.36 -3.30
CA GLU A 126 -15.39 11.87 -4.19
C GLU A 126 -16.41 12.53 -3.25
N GLY A 127 -16.10 13.75 -2.80
CA GLY A 127 -17.19 14.65 -2.43
C GLY A 127 -18.13 14.69 -3.63
N ASN A 128 -19.43 14.42 -3.43
CA ASN A 128 -20.41 14.51 -4.50
C ASN A 128 -20.28 15.90 -5.16
N LEU A 129 -19.58 15.97 -6.29
CA LEU A 129 -19.37 17.20 -7.07
C LEU A 129 -20.69 17.78 -7.59
N GLN A 130 -21.81 17.10 -7.34
CA GLN A 130 -23.14 17.52 -7.74
C GLN A 130 -23.71 18.64 -6.85
N ASP A 131 -23.21 18.86 -5.62
CA ASP A 131 -23.83 19.82 -4.69
C ASP A 131 -22.87 20.86 -4.02
N VAL A 132 -21.55 20.77 -4.18
CA VAL A 132 -20.62 21.70 -3.50
C VAL A 132 -20.09 22.78 -4.45
N THR A 133 -20.49 24.03 -4.21
CA THR A 133 -19.93 25.20 -4.91
C THR A 133 -18.68 25.69 -4.16
N LEU A 134 -17.51 25.13 -4.48
CA LEU A 134 -16.24 25.58 -3.91
C LEU A 134 -15.85 26.95 -4.46
N THR A 135 -15.63 27.92 -3.56
CA THR A 135 -15.16 29.26 -3.92
C THR A 135 -13.65 29.39 -3.71
N ARG A 136 -13.05 30.47 -4.26
CA ARG A 136 -11.62 30.74 -4.08
C ARG A 136 -11.29 30.99 -2.60
N GLU A 137 -12.20 31.64 -1.90
CA GLU A 137 -12.07 31.99 -0.49
C GLU A 137 -11.96 30.72 0.37
N ASP A 138 -12.79 29.70 0.09
CA ASP A 138 -12.74 28.40 0.78
C ASP A 138 -11.39 27.70 0.61
N LEU A 139 -10.81 27.76 -0.60
CA LEU A 139 -9.50 27.16 -0.88
C LEU A 139 -8.36 27.90 -0.16
N VAL A 140 -8.44 29.23 -0.11
CA VAL A 140 -7.45 30.05 0.60
C VAL A 140 -7.50 29.79 2.10
N GLU A 141 -8.70 29.68 2.68
CA GLU A 141 -8.90 29.30 4.08
C GLU A 141 -8.39 27.88 4.37
N PHE A 142 -8.66 26.93 3.47
CA PHE A 142 -8.15 25.57 3.61
C PHE A 142 -6.62 25.51 3.61
N ILE A 143 -5.97 26.21 2.67
CA ILE A 143 -4.50 26.33 2.63
C ILE A 143 -3.99 27.01 3.90
N SER A 144 -4.56 28.16 4.29
CA SER A 144 -4.07 28.92 5.44
C SER A 144 -4.18 28.15 6.75
N THR A 145 -5.13 27.24 6.86
CA THR A 145 -5.36 26.41 8.06
C THR A 145 -4.47 25.17 8.08
N HIS A 146 -4.33 24.48 6.94
CA HIS A 146 -3.73 23.13 6.91
C HIS A 146 -2.28 23.10 6.41
N TYR A 147 -1.87 24.05 5.56
CA TYR A 147 -0.54 24.05 4.92
C TYR A 147 0.46 24.78 5.83
N LYS A 148 0.73 24.16 6.99
CA LYS A 148 1.65 24.67 8.02
C LYS A 148 2.99 23.93 7.99
N ALA A 149 4.08 24.64 8.27
CA ALA A 149 5.44 24.09 8.26
C ALA A 149 5.60 22.79 9.10
N PRO A 150 5.06 22.68 10.34
CA PRO A 150 5.16 21.45 11.14
C PRO A 150 4.50 20.21 10.49
N ARG A 151 3.51 20.42 9.62
CA ARG A 151 2.77 19.37 8.90
C ARG A 151 3.40 19.03 7.55
N MET A 152 4.52 19.66 7.21
CA MET A 152 5.20 19.45 5.94
C MET A 152 6.51 18.67 6.13
N VAL A 153 6.81 17.84 5.14
CA VAL A 153 8.09 17.13 5.01
C VAL A 153 8.59 17.31 3.59
N LEU A 154 9.76 17.92 3.43
CA LEU A 154 10.48 17.96 2.17
C LEU A 154 11.37 16.72 2.08
N ALA A 155 11.03 15.80 1.18
CA ALA A 155 11.76 14.54 0.99
C ALA A 155 12.49 14.55 -0.35
N ALA A 156 13.76 14.14 -0.36
CA ALA A 156 14.55 14.02 -1.58
C ALA A 156 15.34 12.70 -1.63
N ALA A 157 15.43 12.10 -2.81
CA ALA A 157 16.24 10.91 -3.04
C ALA A 157 17.00 11.02 -4.37
N GLY A 158 18.21 10.46 -4.43
CA GLY A 158 19.03 10.43 -5.64
C GLY A 158 20.30 11.29 -5.55
N GLY A 159 20.62 12.00 -6.63
CA GLY A 159 21.73 12.95 -6.71
C GLY A 159 21.47 14.27 -5.99
N VAL A 160 21.25 14.24 -4.67
CA VAL A 160 20.95 15.43 -3.87
C VAL A 160 21.89 15.49 -2.68
N ASN A 161 22.52 16.66 -2.47
CA ASN A 161 23.29 16.92 -1.26
C ASN A 161 22.37 17.43 -0.14
N HIS A 162 22.47 16.83 1.06
CA HIS A 162 21.63 17.22 2.19
C HIS A 162 21.81 18.69 2.61
N GLY A 163 23.04 19.19 2.67
CA GLY A 163 23.32 20.56 3.10
C GLY A 163 22.75 21.58 2.13
N GLU A 164 22.95 21.38 0.83
CA GLU A 164 22.41 22.25 -0.22
C GLU A 164 20.87 22.31 -0.17
N LEU A 165 20.20 21.17 -0.01
CA LEU A 165 18.73 21.14 0.10
C LEU A 165 18.25 21.87 1.37
N VAL A 166 18.95 21.70 2.50
CA VAL A 166 18.62 22.40 3.75
C VAL A 166 18.76 23.92 3.57
N ASP A 167 19.80 24.39 2.90
CA ASP A 167 20.03 25.82 2.67
C ASP A 167 18.98 26.42 1.72
N LEU A 168 18.65 25.71 0.63
CA LEU A 168 17.55 26.08 -0.27
C LEU A 168 16.20 26.09 0.47
N ALA A 169 15.94 25.11 1.33
CA ALA A 169 14.71 25.05 2.10
C ALA A 169 14.61 26.20 3.10
N LYS A 170 15.72 26.57 3.77
CA LYS A 170 15.76 27.77 4.62
C LYS A 170 15.47 29.04 3.83
N GLN A 171 15.99 29.15 2.61
CA GLN A 171 15.76 30.32 1.77
C GLN A 171 14.31 30.44 1.31
N HIS A 172 13.66 29.33 0.95
CA HIS A 172 12.34 29.35 0.30
C HIS A 172 11.16 29.07 1.23
N PHE A 173 11.39 28.38 2.36
CA PHE A 173 10.32 27.92 3.26
C PHE A 173 10.43 28.47 4.70
N SER A 174 11.38 29.36 5.00
CA SER A 174 11.48 29.99 6.33
C SER A 174 10.25 30.80 6.70
N ASP A 175 9.66 31.51 5.72
CA ASP A 175 8.48 32.35 5.90
C ASP A 175 7.15 31.57 6.03
N LEU A 176 7.17 30.22 5.98
CA LEU A 176 5.96 29.44 6.16
C LEU A 176 5.41 29.59 7.57
N SER A 177 4.11 29.83 7.67
CA SER A 177 3.44 29.91 8.98
C SER A 177 3.50 28.56 9.71
N PHE A 178 3.83 28.63 10.99
CA PHE A 178 3.76 27.50 11.93
C PHE A 178 2.73 27.74 13.05
N GLU A 179 2.22 28.96 13.17
CA GLU A 179 1.19 29.35 14.14
C GLU A 179 -0.22 28.92 13.70
N TYR A 180 -1.00 28.44 14.67
CA TYR A 180 -2.43 28.17 14.54
C TYR A 180 -3.19 29.28 15.24
N GLU A 181 -4.25 29.79 14.61
CA GLU A 181 -5.15 30.72 15.28
C GLU A 181 -5.77 30.06 16.52
N GLY A 182 -5.63 30.71 17.68
CA GLY A 182 -6.12 30.17 18.94
C GLY A 182 -5.40 28.92 19.46
N ASP A 183 -4.20 28.63 18.94
CA ASP A 183 -3.36 27.47 19.34
C ASP A 183 -4.05 26.10 19.12
N ALA A 184 -5.09 26.07 18.29
CA ALA A 184 -5.89 24.88 18.02
C ALA A 184 -5.38 24.16 16.77
N VAL A 185 -4.47 23.19 16.96
CA VAL A 185 -4.15 22.22 15.91
C VAL A 185 -5.41 21.43 15.57
N PRO A 186 -5.81 21.27 14.29
CA PRO A 186 -6.97 20.46 13.91
C PRO A 186 -6.81 19.01 14.40
N VAL A 187 -7.48 18.67 15.50
CA VAL A 187 -7.53 17.29 16.02
C VAL A 187 -8.71 16.60 15.36
N LEU A 188 -8.41 15.53 14.63
CA LEU A 188 -9.43 14.70 14.00
C LEU A 188 -10.11 13.81 15.04
N SER A 189 -11.43 13.68 14.93
CA SER A 189 -12.15 12.68 15.72
C SER A 189 -11.77 11.27 15.25
N PRO A 190 -11.69 10.28 16.17
CA PRO A 190 -11.43 8.90 15.80
C PRO A 190 -12.51 8.38 14.83
N CYS A 191 -12.07 7.70 13.78
CA CYS A 191 -13.00 7.02 12.87
C CYS A 191 -13.56 5.76 13.54
N ARG A 192 -14.83 5.43 13.24
CA ARG A 192 -15.48 4.20 13.71
C ARG A 192 -15.90 3.35 12.52
N PHE A 193 -15.44 2.10 12.46
CA PHE A 193 -15.94 1.11 11.53
C PHE A 193 -17.35 0.65 11.97
N THR A 194 -18.36 0.82 11.10
CA THR A 194 -19.77 0.50 11.43
C THR A 194 -20.26 -0.83 10.87
N GLY A 195 -19.61 -1.36 9.82
CA GLY A 195 -20.05 -2.56 9.11
C GLY A 195 -21.41 -2.37 8.44
N SER A 196 -21.41 -2.13 7.13
CA SER A 196 -22.63 -1.92 6.33
C SER A 196 -22.45 -2.48 4.92
N GLU A 197 -23.54 -2.71 4.21
CA GLU A 197 -23.51 -3.08 2.80
C GLU A 197 -24.13 -1.97 1.94
N ILE A 198 -23.58 -1.82 0.73
CA ILE A 198 -24.15 -1.01 -0.33
C ILE A 198 -24.21 -1.90 -1.57
N LEU A 199 -25.41 -2.05 -2.13
CA LEU A 199 -25.65 -2.85 -3.32
C LEU A 199 -26.16 -1.95 -4.44
N MET A 200 -25.33 -1.77 -5.47
CA MET A 200 -25.72 -1.09 -6.71
C MET A 200 -25.96 -2.15 -7.77
N ARG A 201 -27.24 -2.46 -8.02
CA ARG A 201 -27.62 -3.49 -8.99
C ARG A 201 -27.80 -2.88 -10.38
N ASP A 202 -26.93 -3.29 -11.30
CA ASP A 202 -27.07 -3.05 -12.74
C ASP A 202 -26.99 -4.37 -13.50
N ASP A 203 -28.14 -4.88 -13.92
CA ASP A 203 -28.24 -6.16 -14.64
C ASP A 203 -27.70 -6.06 -16.11
N ALA A 204 -27.39 -4.86 -16.60
CA ALA A 204 -26.73 -4.67 -17.90
C ALA A 204 -25.23 -4.95 -17.85
N MET A 205 -24.62 -4.93 -16.65
CA MET A 205 -23.21 -5.25 -16.49
C MET A 205 -22.96 -6.76 -16.64
N PRO A 206 -21.92 -7.17 -17.40
CA PRO A 206 -21.65 -8.58 -17.66
C PRO A 206 -21.10 -9.33 -16.44
N LEU A 207 -20.43 -8.62 -15.53
CA LEU A 207 -19.75 -9.17 -14.37
C LEU A 207 -20.17 -8.41 -13.12
N ALA A 208 -20.19 -9.10 -11.99
CA ALA A 208 -20.38 -8.50 -10.69
C ALA A 208 -19.03 -8.12 -10.08
N HIS A 209 -18.96 -6.89 -9.53
CA HIS A 209 -17.80 -6.37 -8.82
C HIS A 209 -18.14 -6.28 -7.33
N ILE A 210 -17.40 -7.01 -6.49
CA ILE A 210 -17.68 -7.09 -5.06
C ILE A 210 -16.41 -6.77 -4.28
N ALA A 211 -16.54 -5.90 -3.27
CA ALA A 211 -15.52 -5.69 -2.25
C ALA A 211 -16.12 -6.07 -0.89
N ILE A 212 -15.42 -6.93 -0.15
CA ILE A 212 -15.70 -7.17 1.26
C ILE A 212 -14.51 -6.74 2.09
N ALA A 213 -14.76 -6.08 3.22
CA ALA A 213 -13.71 -5.64 4.11
C ALA A 213 -14.13 -5.75 5.57
N VAL A 214 -13.14 -5.96 6.42
CA VAL A 214 -13.23 -5.86 7.88
C VAL A 214 -12.31 -4.72 8.35
N GLU A 215 -12.51 -4.29 9.60
CA GLU A 215 -11.62 -3.33 10.22
C GLU A 215 -10.19 -3.87 10.28
N GLY A 216 -9.26 -3.11 9.71
CA GLY A 216 -7.82 -3.36 9.74
C GLY A 216 -7.13 -2.56 10.86
N THR A 217 -5.82 -2.40 10.76
CA THR A 217 -5.03 -1.64 11.76
C THR A 217 -4.53 -0.31 11.21
N SER A 218 -4.27 0.62 12.13
CA SER A 218 -3.55 1.86 11.81
C SER A 218 -2.10 1.62 11.41
N VAL A 219 -1.48 2.61 10.76
CA VAL A 219 -0.06 2.61 10.40
C VAL A 219 0.89 2.54 11.59
N THR A 220 0.43 2.98 12.77
CA THR A 220 1.21 3.02 14.01
C THR A 220 1.10 1.75 14.83
N ASN A 221 0.14 0.87 14.51
CA ASN A 221 -0.09 -0.36 15.26
C ASN A 221 1.02 -1.40 14.96
N PRO A 222 1.61 -2.05 15.97
CA PRO A 222 2.64 -3.09 15.75
C PRO A 222 2.17 -4.27 14.88
N ASP A 223 0.86 -4.54 14.84
CA ASP A 223 0.27 -5.64 14.07
C ASP A 223 0.16 -5.35 12.56
N ILE A 224 0.51 -4.14 12.10
CA ILE A 224 0.46 -3.79 10.68
C ILE A 224 1.28 -4.75 9.82
N VAL A 225 2.47 -5.13 10.28
CA VAL A 225 3.34 -6.07 9.54
C VAL A 225 2.69 -7.45 9.48
N THR A 226 2.03 -7.88 10.56
CA THR A 226 1.27 -9.13 10.60
C THR A 226 0.14 -9.11 9.57
N LEU A 227 -0.61 -8.01 9.48
CA LEU A 227 -1.66 -7.85 8.47
C LEU A 227 -1.11 -7.81 7.04
N MET A 228 0.04 -7.16 6.81
CA MET A 228 0.68 -7.16 5.49
C MET A 228 1.09 -8.58 5.06
N VAL A 229 1.62 -9.39 6.00
CA VAL A 229 1.95 -10.79 5.73
C VAL A 229 0.68 -11.61 5.48
N ALA A 230 -0.37 -11.42 6.27
CA ALA A 230 -1.66 -12.09 6.07
C ALA A 230 -2.25 -11.76 4.68
N ASN A 231 -2.23 -10.48 4.29
CA ASN A 231 -2.67 -10.02 2.97
C ASN A 231 -1.84 -10.67 1.84
N ALA A 232 -0.51 -10.77 2.00
CA ALA A 232 0.37 -11.41 1.03
C ALA A 232 0.13 -12.92 0.90
N ILE A 233 -0.28 -13.60 1.98
CA ILE A 233 -0.64 -15.03 1.96
C ILE A 233 -1.92 -15.26 1.16
N ILE A 234 -2.93 -14.40 1.30
CA ILE A 234 -4.16 -14.45 0.49
C ILE A 234 -3.83 -14.12 -0.96
N GLY A 235 -3.08 -13.03 -1.16
CA GLY A 235 -2.54 -12.60 -2.44
C GLY A 235 -3.62 -12.15 -3.43
N SER A 236 -3.32 -12.34 -4.70
CA SER A 236 -4.22 -12.01 -5.81
C SER A 236 -4.24 -13.14 -6.83
N TYR A 237 -5.25 -13.11 -7.68
CA TYR A 237 -5.47 -14.05 -8.76
C TYR A 237 -6.13 -13.34 -9.92
N ASP A 238 -5.76 -13.73 -11.13
CA ASP A 238 -6.45 -13.37 -12.36
C ASP A 238 -6.44 -14.59 -13.30
N ILE A 239 -7.46 -14.71 -14.14
CA ILE A 239 -7.59 -15.82 -15.10
C ILE A 239 -6.41 -15.93 -16.08
N THR A 240 -5.64 -14.87 -16.28
CA THR A 240 -4.42 -14.89 -17.12
C THR A 240 -3.21 -15.52 -16.42
N PHE A 241 -3.28 -15.80 -15.11
CA PHE A 241 -2.16 -16.37 -14.36
C PHE A 241 -1.87 -17.81 -14.80
N GLY A 242 -0.68 -18.03 -15.38
CA GLY A 242 -0.24 -19.33 -15.88
C GLY A 242 -0.04 -20.42 -14.81
N GLY A 243 -0.14 -20.09 -13.53
CA GLY A 243 0.01 -21.05 -12.43
C GLY A 243 -1.13 -22.06 -12.30
N GLY A 244 -2.33 -21.72 -12.79
CA GLY A 244 -3.51 -22.58 -12.73
C GLY A 244 -3.76 -23.16 -11.33
N LYS A 245 -3.92 -24.49 -11.24
CA LYS A 245 -4.15 -25.18 -9.94
C LYS A 245 -2.93 -25.23 -9.01
N ASN A 246 -1.75 -24.78 -9.48
CA ASN A 246 -0.50 -24.83 -8.72
C ASN A 246 -0.18 -23.48 -8.06
N LEU A 247 -1.14 -22.57 -7.94
CA LEU A 247 -0.98 -21.30 -7.24
C LEU A 247 -0.73 -21.54 -5.74
N SER A 248 0.11 -20.71 -5.12
CA SER A 248 0.46 -20.84 -3.70
C SER A 248 -0.72 -20.52 -2.78
N SER A 249 -1.46 -19.47 -3.10
CA SER A 249 -2.64 -19.06 -2.34
C SER A 249 -3.73 -20.13 -2.37
N ARG A 250 -4.31 -20.42 -1.19
CA ARG A 250 -5.42 -21.36 -1.05
C ARG A 250 -6.66 -20.87 -1.80
N LEU A 251 -6.98 -19.59 -1.67
CA LEU A 251 -8.10 -18.97 -2.37
C LEU A 251 -7.89 -19.01 -3.89
N ALA A 252 -6.67 -18.73 -4.35
CA ALA A 252 -6.34 -18.75 -5.78
C ALA A 252 -6.51 -20.15 -6.40
N ARG A 253 -6.08 -21.20 -5.71
CA ARG A 253 -6.32 -22.58 -6.17
C ARG A 253 -7.80 -22.90 -6.27
N LYS A 254 -8.60 -22.50 -5.26
CA LYS A 254 -10.05 -22.72 -5.27
C LYS A 254 -10.76 -21.92 -6.36
N ALA A 255 -10.34 -20.68 -6.60
CA ALA A 255 -10.84 -19.85 -7.68
C ALA A 255 -10.62 -20.52 -9.05
N VAL A 256 -9.43 -21.10 -9.29
CA VAL A 256 -9.13 -21.82 -10.54
C VAL A 256 -9.90 -23.14 -10.64
N GLU A 257 -9.86 -23.98 -9.60
CA GLU A 257 -10.51 -25.30 -9.59
C GLU A 257 -12.02 -25.19 -9.81
N GLY A 258 -12.66 -24.23 -9.15
CA GLY A 258 -14.10 -24.00 -9.20
C GLY A 258 -14.56 -22.99 -10.25
N LYS A 259 -13.64 -22.33 -10.97
CA LYS A 259 -13.93 -21.20 -11.87
C LYS A 259 -14.80 -20.12 -11.19
N LEU A 260 -14.45 -19.78 -9.96
CA LEU A 260 -15.29 -18.97 -9.06
C LEU A 260 -15.32 -17.48 -9.42
N CYS A 261 -14.23 -16.97 -10.00
CA CYS A 261 -14.08 -15.55 -10.33
C CYS A 261 -13.13 -15.37 -11.51
N HIS A 262 -13.22 -14.21 -12.16
CA HIS A 262 -12.27 -13.75 -13.16
C HIS A 262 -10.97 -13.26 -12.51
N SER A 263 -11.12 -12.55 -11.40
CA SER A 263 -9.99 -12.06 -10.62
C SER A 263 -10.40 -11.79 -9.17
N PHE A 264 -9.40 -11.84 -8.28
CA PHE A 264 -9.51 -11.26 -6.96
C PHE A 264 -8.19 -10.63 -6.53
N GLN A 265 -8.28 -9.67 -5.63
CA GLN A 265 -7.15 -9.03 -4.99
C GLN A 265 -7.47 -8.81 -3.51
N ALA A 266 -6.65 -9.41 -2.65
CA ALA A 266 -6.61 -9.03 -1.25
C ALA A 266 -5.98 -7.64 -1.12
N PHE A 267 -6.63 -6.77 -0.37
CA PHE A 267 -6.15 -5.41 -0.11
C PHE A 267 -6.07 -5.13 1.38
N HIS A 268 -5.11 -4.29 1.73
CA HIS A 268 -4.91 -3.77 3.07
C HIS A 268 -4.60 -2.28 2.94
N SER A 269 -5.48 -1.45 3.50
CA SER A 269 -5.35 0.01 3.52
C SER A 269 -5.26 0.47 4.97
N SER A 270 -4.14 1.07 5.37
CA SER A 270 -3.96 1.61 6.73
C SER A 270 -4.00 3.13 6.72
N TYR A 271 -4.71 3.68 7.69
CA TYR A 271 -4.78 5.10 7.99
C TYR A 271 -4.07 5.40 9.33
N SER A 272 -4.07 6.66 9.75
CA SER A 272 -3.41 7.08 11.00
C SER A 272 -3.99 6.45 12.27
N ASP A 273 -5.31 6.19 12.29
CA ASP A 273 -6.06 5.70 13.46
C ASP A 273 -6.83 4.40 13.22
N THR A 274 -7.17 4.06 11.98
CA THR A 274 -7.87 2.82 11.60
C THR A 274 -7.31 2.22 10.31
N GLY A 275 -7.89 1.13 9.81
CA GLY A 275 -7.53 0.52 8.53
C GLY A 275 -8.67 -0.34 7.98
N LEU A 276 -8.47 -0.86 6.78
CA LEU A 276 -9.34 -1.83 6.12
C LEU A 276 -8.51 -3.01 5.64
N LEU A 277 -8.99 -4.22 5.90
CA LEU A 277 -8.49 -5.44 5.32
C LEU A 277 -9.63 -6.09 4.53
N GLY A 278 -9.41 -6.40 3.26
CA GLY A 278 -10.50 -6.87 2.41
C GLY A 278 -10.05 -7.71 1.24
N ILE A 279 -11.06 -8.22 0.52
CA ILE A 279 -10.89 -8.91 -0.75
C ILE A 279 -11.85 -8.23 -1.73
N TYR A 280 -11.29 -7.77 -2.83
CA TYR A 280 -12.04 -7.33 -4.00
C TYR A 280 -12.02 -8.46 -5.03
N PHE A 281 -13.17 -8.81 -5.60
CA PHE A 281 -13.24 -9.83 -6.64
C PHE A 281 -14.27 -9.50 -7.71
N VAL A 282 -14.03 -10.04 -8.90
CA VAL A 282 -14.91 -9.91 -10.07
C VAL A 282 -15.36 -11.30 -10.48
N ALA A 283 -16.66 -11.54 -10.47
CA ALA A 283 -17.23 -12.87 -10.74
C ALA A 283 -18.43 -12.81 -11.67
N ASP A 284 -18.71 -13.92 -12.33
CA ASP A 284 -19.98 -14.12 -13.02
C ASP A 284 -21.14 -14.10 -12.02
N LYS A 285 -22.32 -13.65 -12.49
CA LYS A 285 -23.55 -13.56 -11.70
C LYS A 285 -23.94 -14.84 -10.94
N HIS A 286 -23.54 -16.01 -11.44
CA HIS A 286 -23.88 -17.31 -10.85
C HIS A 286 -22.84 -17.83 -9.84
N HIS A 287 -21.67 -17.19 -9.73
CA HIS A 287 -20.58 -17.64 -8.85
C HIS A 287 -20.32 -16.69 -7.68
N ILE A 288 -21.15 -15.63 -7.51
CA ILE A 288 -20.97 -14.62 -6.47
C ILE A 288 -21.02 -15.25 -5.07
N GLU A 289 -22.04 -16.06 -4.78
CA GLU A 289 -22.23 -16.68 -3.47
C GLU A 289 -21.11 -17.68 -3.14
N ASP A 290 -20.71 -18.49 -4.12
CA ASP A 290 -19.61 -19.45 -3.94
C ASP A 290 -18.28 -18.73 -3.69
N MET A 291 -17.97 -17.70 -4.47
CA MET A 291 -16.74 -16.92 -4.28
C MET A 291 -16.74 -16.19 -2.93
N MET A 292 -17.89 -15.62 -2.53
CA MET A 292 -18.08 -15.00 -1.21
C MET A 292 -17.80 -15.97 -0.08
N HIS A 293 -18.35 -17.20 -0.16
CA HIS A 293 -18.11 -18.25 0.83
C HIS A 293 -16.61 -18.56 0.97
N TRP A 294 -15.90 -18.75 -0.15
CA TRP A 294 -14.46 -19.06 -0.11
C TRP A 294 -13.59 -17.88 0.34
N ALA A 295 -14.01 -16.65 0.05
CA ALA A 295 -13.35 -15.43 0.51
C ALA A 295 -13.46 -15.28 2.04
N GLN A 296 -14.68 -15.42 2.58
CA GLN A 296 -14.91 -15.39 4.04
C GLN A 296 -14.17 -16.53 4.76
N ASN A 297 -14.11 -17.71 4.15
CA ASN A 297 -13.33 -18.83 4.67
C ASN A 297 -11.82 -18.58 4.74
N GLN A 298 -11.27 -17.53 4.09
CA GLN A 298 -9.87 -17.15 4.31
C GLN A 298 -9.63 -16.48 5.66
N TRP A 299 -10.65 -15.82 6.21
CA TRP A 299 -10.55 -15.14 7.49
C TRP A 299 -11.01 -15.99 8.65
N SER A 300 -11.84 -17.00 8.41
CA SER A 300 -12.17 -18.00 9.41
C SER A 300 -11.10 -19.10 9.45
N VAL A 301 -10.54 -19.35 10.63
CA VAL A 301 -9.81 -20.58 10.92
C VAL A 301 -10.85 -21.67 11.07
N SER A 302 -11.17 -22.35 9.97
CA SER A 302 -11.93 -23.59 10.02
C SER A 302 -11.00 -24.72 9.57
N ASP A 303 -10.60 -25.53 10.54
CA ASP A 303 -10.06 -26.88 10.33
C ASP A 303 -11.07 -27.76 9.57
#